data_AF-A0A3P7MJC5-F1
#
_entry.id   AF-A0A3P7MJC5-F1
#
_cell.length_a   1.000
_cell.length_b   1.000
_cell.length_c   1.000
_cell.angle_alpha   90.00
_cell.angle_beta   90.00
_cell.angle_gamma   90.00
#
_symmetry.space_group_name_H-M   'P 1'
#
loop_
_entity.id
_entity.type
_entity.pdbx_description
1 polymer ?
#
loop_
_entity_poly.entity_id
_entity_poly.type
_entity_poly.pdbx_seq_one_letter_code
_entity_poly.pdbx_strand_id
1 'polypeptide(L)'
;MRPLPDGCQKPLDRDSFLTEFKTDAYLDDFYTKVDDNAMKMVLAFLPNIVARIGEVGKVLDFGAGPTIHVAASFRNTASEVTK
;
A
#
# COMPACT_ATOMS: atom_id res chain seq x y z
N MET A 1 -0.47 -16.57 6.06
CA MET A 1 -1.65 -16.24 6.88
C MET A 1 -2.12 -17.47 7.62
N ARG A 2 -2.25 -17.39 8.96
CA ARG A 2 -3.01 -18.41 9.71
C ARG A 2 -4.50 -18.23 9.36
N PRO A 3 -5.26 -19.31 9.11
CA PRO A 3 -6.70 -19.20 8.92
C PRO A 3 -7.33 -18.58 10.17
N LEU A 4 -8.16 -17.57 9.98
CA LEU A 4 -8.99 -17.04 11.06
C LEU A 4 -10.11 -18.05 11.33
N PRO A 5 -10.44 -18.33 12.61
CA PRO A 5 -11.47 -19.31 12.94
C PRO A 5 -12.84 -18.90 12.40
N ASP A 6 -13.64 -19.89 11.98
CA ASP A 6 -14.98 -19.73 11.43
C ASP A 6 -15.97 -19.20 12.48
N GLY A 7 -15.90 -17.89 12.75
CA GLY A 7 -16.87 -17.15 13.54
C GLY A 7 -17.25 -15.92 12.75
N CYS A 8 -18.53 -15.84 12.34
CA CYS A 8 -19.21 -14.73 11.65
C CYS A 8 -18.41 -13.42 11.67
N GLN A 9 -17.45 -13.26 10.75
CA GLN A 9 -16.73 -12.00 10.61
C GLN A 9 -17.69 -11.06 9.92
N LYS A 10 -18.32 -10.17 10.69
CA LYS A 10 -18.97 -9.00 10.10
C LYS A 10 -17.94 -8.34 9.18
N PRO A 11 -18.30 -8.00 7.93
CA PRO A 11 -17.41 -7.22 7.08
C PRO A 11 -16.94 -6.00 7.89
N LEU A 12 -15.63 -5.78 7.93
CA LEU A 12 -15.08 -4.60 8.58
C LEU A 12 -15.71 -3.38 7.91
N ASP A 13 -16.51 -2.64 8.67
CA ASP A 13 -17.06 -1.39 8.18
C ASP A 13 -15.99 -0.29 8.22
N ARG A 14 -16.25 0.81 7.51
CA ARG A 14 -15.32 1.94 7.42
C ARG A 14 -14.98 2.50 8.81
N ASP A 15 -15.92 2.45 9.74
CA ASP A 15 -15.76 3.07 11.04
C ASP A 15 -14.89 2.21 11.97
N SER A 16 -14.95 0.89 11.81
CA SER A 16 -14.07 -0.08 12.48
C SER A 16 -12.59 0.15 12.15
N PHE A 17 -12.27 0.65 10.94
CA PHE A 17 -10.91 1.04 10.57
C PHE A 17 -10.32 2.08 11.53
N LEU A 18 -11.13 3.04 12.00
CA LEU A 18 -10.68 4.12 12.87
C LEU A 18 -10.26 3.64 14.26
N THR A 19 -10.77 2.48 14.69
CA THR A 19 -10.52 1.93 16.02
C THR A 19 -9.61 0.70 16.02
N GLU A 20 -9.61 -0.06 14.93
CA GLU A 20 -8.93 -1.35 14.85
C GLU A 20 -7.62 -1.31 14.06
N PHE A 21 -7.46 -0.35 13.13
CA PHE A 21 -6.25 -0.26 12.33
C PHE A 21 -5.05 0.17 13.17
N LYS A 22 -4.00 -0.66 13.20
CA LYS A 22 -2.74 -0.38 13.90
C LYS A 22 -1.62 -0.21 12.90
N THR A 23 -1.17 1.03 12.72
CA THR A 23 -0.12 1.40 11.78
C THR A 23 1.16 0.58 11.95
N ASP A 24 1.66 0.43 13.18
CA ASP A 24 2.92 -0.28 13.43
C ASP A 24 2.83 -1.76 13.08
N ALA A 25 1.71 -2.41 13.42
CA ALA A 25 1.48 -3.81 13.08
C ALA A 25 1.38 -4.01 11.55
N TYR A 26 0.70 -3.09 10.86
CA TYR A 26 0.61 -3.12 9.41
C TYR A 26 1.98 -2.96 8.74
N LEU A 27 2.80 -2.00 9.19
CA LEU A 27 4.13 -1.81 8.63
C LEU A 27 5.06 -3.00 8.95
N ASP A 28 4.95 -3.57 10.15
CA ASP A 28 5.80 -4.70 10.53
C ASP A 28 5.49 -5.96 9.71
N ASP A 29 4.19 -6.27 9.52
CA ASP A 29 3.73 -7.45 8.80
C ASP A 29 4.06 -7.39 7.30
N PHE A 30 4.01 -6.21 6.68
CA PHE A 30 4.09 -6.06 5.22
C PHE A 30 5.40 -5.44 4.71
N TYR A 31 6.13 -4.69 5.55
CA TYR A 31 7.26 -3.87 5.11
C TYR A 31 8.58 -4.10 5.88
N THR A 32 8.59 -4.67 7.10
CA THR A 32 9.86 -4.94 7.84
C THR A 32 10.64 -6.10 7.23
N LYS A 33 9.96 -7.23 7.00
CA LYS A 33 10.48 -8.35 6.22
C LYS A 33 9.50 -8.56 5.11
N VAL A 34 9.83 -8.05 3.92
CA VAL A 34 8.99 -8.19 2.73
C VAL A 34 9.00 -9.66 2.30
N ASP A 35 8.33 -10.50 3.07
CA ASP A 35 8.21 -11.95 2.88
C ASP A 35 6.90 -12.29 2.15
N ASP A 36 5.89 -11.44 2.30
CA ASP A 36 4.63 -11.54 1.59
C ASP A 36 4.82 -11.42 0.07
N ASN A 37 4.29 -12.40 -0.67
CA ASN A 37 4.49 -12.50 -2.11
C ASN A 37 3.78 -11.37 -2.88
N ALA A 38 2.64 -10.90 -2.40
CA ALA A 38 1.94 -9.79 -3.04
C ALA A 38 2.73 -8.49 -2.87
N MET A 39 3.26 -8.24 -1.67
CA MET A 39 4.11 -7.08 -1.41
C MET A 39 5.41 -7.10 -2.22
N LYS A 40 6.08 -8.27 -2.33
CA LYS A 40 7.24 -8.44 -3.23
C LYS A 40 6.90 -8.06 -4.67
N MET A 41 5.75 -8.52 -5.16
CA MET A 41 5.29 -8.22 -6.51
C MET A 41 5.03 -6.72 -6.67
N VAL A 42 4.31 -6.08 -5.76
CA VAL A 42 4.03 -4.64 -5.83
C VAL A 42 5.33 -3.84 -5.87
N LEU A 43 6.27 -4.10 -4.95
CA LEU A 43 7.52 -3.35 -4.86
C LEU A 43 8.44 -3.59 -6.08
N ALA A 44 8.42 -4.79 -6.67
CA ALA A 44 9.24 -5.11 -7.84
C ALA A 44 8.64 -4.56 -9.15
N PHE A 45 7.32 -4.59 -9.30
CA PHE A 45 6.66 -4.27 -10.57
C PHE A 45 6.18 -2.83 -10.68
N LEU A 46 5.83 -2.17 -9.57
CA LEU A 46 5.33 -0.80 -9.62
C LEU A 46 6.31 0.16 -10.30
N PRO A 47 7.63 0.16 -10.00
CA PRO A 47 8.57 1.05 -10.70
C PRO A 47 8.62 0.79 -12.22
N ASN A 48 8.45 -0.47 -12.64
CA ASN A 48 8.43 -0.85 -14.05
C ASN A 48 7.17 -0.37 -14.78
N ILE A 49 6.05 -0.28 -14.08
CA ILE A 49 4.81 0.31 -14.58
C ILE A 49 4.99 1.82 -14.70
N VAL A 50 5.50 2.48 -13.66
CA VAL A 50 5.73 3.93 -13.68
C VAL A 50 6.66 4.34 -14.82
N ALA A 51 7.75 3.60 -15.04
CA ALA A 51 8.68 3.86 -16.13
C ALA A 51 8.02 3.80 -17.52
N ARG A 52 6.95 3.00 -17.68
CA ARG A 52 6.19 2.88 -18.94
C ARG A 52 5.15 3.98 -19.12
N ILE A 53 4.63 4.52 -18.02
CA ILE A 53 3.71 5.67 -18.05
C ILE A 53 4.47 6.92 -18.53
N GLY A 54 5.73 7.08 -18.09
CA GLY A 54 6.54 8.25 -18.42
C GLY A 54 6.24 9.45 -17.52
N GLU A 55 6.59 10.65 -17.98
CA GLU A 55 6.40 11.87 -17.21
C GLU A 55 4.92 12.27 -17.11
N VAL A 56 4.49 12.63 -15.90
CA VAL A 56 3.13 13.04 -15.58
C VAL A 56 3.16 14.33 -14.75
N GLY A 57 2.15 15.18 -14.93
CA GLY A 57 2.07 16.42 -14.14
C GLY A 57 1.76 16.16 -12.67
N LYS A 58 0.73 15.36 -12.39
CA LYS A 58 0.23 15.13 -11.02
C LYS A 58 -0.16 13.67 -10.80
N VAL A 59 0.11 13.17 -9.59
CA VAL A 59 -0.31 11.86 -9.11
C VAL A 59 -1.09 12.03 -7.80
N LEU A 60 -2.25 11.37 -7.72
CA LEU A 60 -3.08 11.30 -6.52
C LEU A 60 -3.18 9.86 -6.04
N ASP A 61 -2.65 9.58 -4.85
CA ASP A 61 -2.54 8.25 -4.25
C ASP A 61 -3.62 8.03 -3.19
N PHE A 62 -4.82 7.65 -3.64
CA PHE A 62 -5.92 7.35 -2.73
C PHE A 62 -5.66 6.08 -1.93
N GLY A 63 -5.80 6.18 -0.60
CA GLY A 63 -5.63 5.02 0.28
C GLY A 63 -4.16 4.63 0.47
N ALA A 64 -3.23 5.58 0.32
CA ALA A 64 -1.80 5.39 0.57
C ALA A 64 -1.49 4.75 1.95
N GLY A 65 -2.39 4.97 2.91
CA GLY A 65 -2.22 4.54 4.29
C GLY A 65 -0.92 5.10 4.87
N PRO A 66 -0.21 4.35 5.72
CA PRO A 66 1.07 4.78 6.28
C PRO A 66 2.27 4.56 5.33
N THR A 67 2.05 4.30 4.03
CA THR A 67 3.10 3.81 3.12
C THR A 67 3.55 4.87 2.10
N ILE A 68 4.71 4.68 1.48
CA ILE A 68 5.29 5.64 0.52
C ILE A 68 5.64 5.06 -0.85
N HIS A 69 5.42 3.76 -1.09
CA HIS A 69 5.96 3.05 -2.25
C HIS A 69 5.47 3.59 -3.61
N VAL A 70 4.21 4.07 -3.68
CA VAL A 70 3.68 4.78 -4.86
C VAL A 70 4.41 6.09 -5.09
N ALA A 71 4.44 6.98 -4.09
CA ALA A 71 5.15 8.25 -4.18
C ALA A 71 6.66 8.06 -4.50
N ALA A 72 7.29 7.06 -3.89
CA ALA A 72 8.67 6.72 -4.15
C ALA A 72 8.91 6.24 -5.59
N SER A 73 7.94 5.55 -6.20
CA SER A 73 8.05 5.09 -7.59
C SER A 73 7.90 6.24 -8.59
N PHE A 74 7.07 7.23 -8.29
CA PHE A 74 6.81 8.41 -9.15
C PHE A 74 7.75 9.60 -8.91
N ARG A 75 8.67 9.54 -7.93
CA ARG A 75 9.51 10.67 -7.49
C ARG A 75 10.29 11.40 -8.60
N ASN A 76 10.58 10.72 -9.71
CA ASN A 76 11.36 11.27 -10.83
C ASN A 76 10.51 11.46 -12.09
N THR A 77 9.24 11.06 -12.07
CA THR A 77 8.35 11.08 -13.25
C THR A 77 7.13 11.96 -13.03
N ALA A 78 6.76 12.25 -11.77
CA ALA A 78 5.68 13.17 -11.45
C ALA A 78 6.23 14.53 -11.00
N SER A 79 5.65 15.62 -11.51
CA SER A 79 5.97 16.97 -10.99
C SER A 79 5.36 17.23 -9.61
N GLU A 80 4.23 16.58 -9.30
CA GLU A 80 3.54 16.69 -8.02
C GLU A 80 2.95 15.33 -7.61
N VAL A 81 3.12 14.93 -6.36
CA VAL A 81 2.53 13.71 -5.78
C VAL A 81 1.79 14.06 -4.51
N THR A 82 0.50 13.75 -4.48
CA THR A 82 -0.42 14.02 -3.36
C THR A 82 -1.05 12.71 -2.89
N LYS A 83 -1.31 12.61 -1.59
CA LYS A 83 -1.96 11.46 -0.93
C LYS A 83 -3.29 11.89 -0.32
#